data_AF-A0A1G2DEA9-F1
#
_entry.id   AF-A0A1G2DEA9-F1
#
_cell.length_a   1.000
_cell.length_b   1.000
_cell.length_c   1.000
_cell.angle_alpha   90.00
_cell.angle_beta   90.00
_cell.angle_gamma   90.00
#
_symmetry.space_group_name_H-M   'P 1'
#
loop_
_entity.id
_entity.type
_entity.pdbx_description
1 polymer ?
#
loop_
_entity_poly.entity_id
_entity_poly.type
_entity_poly.pdbx_seq_one_letter_code
_entity_poly.pdbx_strand_id
1 'polypeptide(L)' 'MPSEQKKNVDRMIKDYHYASASEFFRDAVRALEEDKLIQDIGESEREFAAGKGKKLRSLKDLM' A
#
# COMPACT_ATOMS: atom_id res chain seq x y z
N MET A 1 -9.93 6.28 -20.75
CA MET A 1 -10.91 5.58 -19.88
C MET A 1 -12.23 5.47 -20.62
N PRO A 2 -12.82 4.28 -20.75
CA PRO A 2 -14.18 4.04 -21.23
C PRO A 2 -15.22 5.00 -20.61
N SER A 3 -16.25 5.37 -21.37
CA SER A 3 -17.25 6.38 -20.97
C SER A 3 -17.99 6.03 -19.67
N GLU A 4 -18.38 4.77 -19.49
CA GLU A 4 -19.06 4.30 -18.28
C GLU A 4 -18.14 4.32 -17.05
N GLN A 5 -16.87 3.98 -17.23
CA GLN A 5 -15.87 4.10 -16.15
C GLN A 5 -15.64 5.56 -15.77
N LYS A 6 -15.66 6.48 -16.75
CA LYS A 6 -15.54 7.92 -16.47
C LYS A 6 -16.71 8.44 -15.63
N LYS A 7 -17.94 8.08 -15.97
CA LYS A 7 -19.12 8.46 -15.17
C LYS A 7 -19.02 7.97 -13.73
N ASN A 8 -18.54 6.74 -13.54
CA ASN A 8 -18.34 6.19 -12.20
C ASN A 8 -17.27 6.95 -11.42
N VAL A 9 -16.12 7.24 -12.03
CA VAL A 9 -15.05 8.04 -11.41
C VAL A 9 -15.54 9.45 -11.06
N ASP A 10 -16.25 10.12 -11.97
CA ASP A 10 -16.81 11.46 -11.74
C ASP A 10 -17.84 11.45 -10.60
N ARG A 11 -18.63 10.37 -10.46
CA ARG A 11 -19.53 10.18 -9.32
C ARG A 11 -18.75 10.02 -8.01
N MET A 12 -17.74 9.15 -7.98
CA MET A 12 -16.93 8.93 -6.77
C MET A 12 -16.17 10.18 -6.34
N ILE A 13 -15.64 10.97 -7.27
CA ILE A 13 -15.01 12.26 -6.95
C ILE A 13 -15.98 13.18 -6.21
N LYS A 14 -17.24 13.23 -6.61
CA LYS A 14 -18.28 14.05 -5.95
C LYS A 14 -18.68 13.47 -4.60
N ASP A 15 -18.97 12.18 -4.55
CA ASP A 15 -19.47 11.49 -3.35
C ASP A 15 -18.44 11.52 -2.21
N TYR A 16 -17.15 11.44 -2.54
CA TYR A 16 -16.04 11.46 -1.59
C TYR A 16 -15.28 12.80 -1.55
N HIS A 17 -15.83 13.83 -2.21
CA HIS A 17 -15.33 15.22 -2.16
C HIS A 17 -13.86 15.43 -2.56
N TYR A 18 -13.37 14.68 -3.55
CA TYR A 18 -12.04 14.93 -4.13
C TYR A 18 -12.06 16.17 -5.03
N ALA A 19 -10.98 16.95 -5.05
CA ALA A 19 -10.85 18.14 -5.90
C ALA A 19 -10.55 17.80 -7.36
N SER A 20 -10.02 16.60 -7.63
CA SER A 20 -9.74 16.15 -9.01
C SER A 20 -9.65 14.62 -9.12
N ALA A 21 -9.76 14.12 -10.35
CA ALA A 21 -9.49 12.72 -10.65
C ALA A 21 -8.06 12.31 -10.26
N SER A 22 -7.07 13.18 -10.47
CA SER A 22 -5.68 12.90 -10.10
C SER A 22 -5.51 12.74 -8.59
N GLU A 23 -6.25 13.50 -7.78
CA GLU A 23 -6.24 13.36 -6.33
C GLU A 23 -6.88 12.04 -5.90
N PHE A 24 -8.06 11.72 -6.43
CA PHE A 24 -8.73 10.44 -6.21
C PHE A 24 -7.82 9.25 -6.54
N PHE A 25 -7.15 9.26 -7.69
CA PHE A 25 -6.24 8.17 -8.06
C PHE A 25 -4.98 8.12 -7.19
N ARG A 26 -4.41 9.26 -6.77
CA ARG A 26 -3.27 9.27 -5.84
C ARG A 26 -3.62 8.62 -4.51
N ASP A 27 -4.83 8.88 -4.02
CA ASP A 27 -5.29 8.29 -2.78
C ASP A 27 -5.52 6.77 -2.91
N ALA A 28 -6.14 6.34 -4.01
CA ALA A 28 -6.31 4.91 -4.31
C ALA A 28 -4.96 4.17 -4.43
N VAL A 29 -3.95 4.79 -5.06
CA VAL A 29 -2.59 4.21 -5.15
C VAL A 29 -1.96 4.10 -3.77
N ARG A 30 -2.08 5.14 -2.93
CA ARG A 30 -1.55 5.12 -1.57
C ARG A 30 -2.17 3.98 -0.74
N ALA A 31 -3.49 3.80 -0.80
CA ALA A 31 -4.16 2.71 -0.10
C ALA A 31 -3.63 1.33 -0.53
N LEU A 32 -3.39 1.13 -1.83
CA LEU A 32 -2.81 -0.12 -2.35
C LEU A 32 -1.37 -0.34 -1.86
N GLU A 33 -0.57 0.72 -1.79
CA GLU A 33 0.80 0.66 -1.28
C GLU A 33 0.82 0.36 0.23
N GLU A 34 -0.10 0.94 1.00
CA GLU A 34 -0.27 0.69 2.43
C GLU A 34 -0.69 -0.76 2.72
N ASP A 35 -1.67 -1.29 1.96
CA ASP A 35 -2.10 -2.68 2.07
C ASP A 35 -0.95 -3.65 1.79
N LYS A 36 -0.15 -3.36 0.74
CA LYS A 36 1.03 -4.14 0.43
C LYS A 36 2.08 -4.07 1.54
N LEU A 37 2.34 -2.88 2.09
CA LEU A 37 3.28 -2.71 3.19
C LEU A 37 2.88 -3.55 4.42
N ILE A 38 1.59 -3.58 4.76
CA ILE A 38 1.07 -4.40 5.86
C ILE A 38 1.30 -5.89 5.58
N GLN A 39 1.04 -6.34 4.34
CA GLN A 39 1.29 -7.72 3.93
C GLN A 39 2.78 -8.09 4.03
N ASP A 40 3.66 -7.24 3.52
CA ASP A 40 5.11 -7.45 3.51
C ASP A 40 5.66 -7.52 4.95
N ILE A 41 5.17 -6.66 5.86
CA ILE A 41 5.53 -6.70 7.29
C ILE A 41 5.07 -8.01 7.92
N GLY A 42 3.80 -8.39 7.73
CA GLY A 42 3.26 -9.62 8.30
C GLY A 42 3.95 -10.88 7.76
N GLU A 43 4.37 -10.87 6.50
CA GLU A 43 5.21 -11.94 5.95
C GLU A 43 6.58 -11.99 6.62
N SER A 44 7.27 -10.84 6.73
CA SER A 44 8.54 -10.74 7.43
C SER A 44 8.45 -11.26 8.87
N GLU A 45 7.43 -10.88 9.63
CA GLU A 45 7.20 -11.37 11.00
C GLU A 45 7.05 -12.90 11.06
N ARG A 46 6.32 -13.50 10.11
CA ARG A 46 6.19 -14.95 10.00
C ARG A 46 7.51 -15.63 9.68
N GLU A 47 8.33 -15.04 8.80
CA GLU A 47 9.66 -15.56 8.49
C GLU A 47 10.61 -15.52 9.68
N PHE A 48 10.61 -14.42 10.44
CA PHE A 48 11.37 -14.32 11.68
C PHE A 48 10.90 -15.35 12.73
N ALA A 49 9.59 -15.52 12.92
CA ALA A 49 9.03 -16.51 13.82
C ALA A 49 9.38 -17.96 13.41
N ALA A 50 9.46 -18.23 12.11
CA ALA A 50 9.89 -19.51 11.56
C ALA A 50 11.41 -19.74 11.64
N GLY A 51 12.18 -18.80 12.19
CA GLY A 51 13.63 -18.89 12.34
C GLY A 51 14.42 -18.62 11.05
N LYS A 52 13.77 -18.07 10.01
CA LYS A 52 14.43 -17.69 8.75
C LYS A 52 15.18 -16.36 8.85
N GLY A 53 14.94 -15.59 9.92
CA GLY A 53 15.64 -14.33 10.19
C GLY A 53 17.07 -14.53 10.68
N LYS A 54 17.97 -13.58 10.36
CA LYS A 54 19.35 -13.57 10.84
C LYS A 54 19.43 -12.96 12.24
N LYS A 55 19.84 -13.75 13.25
CA LYS A 55 20.17 -13.22 14.57
C LYS A 55 21.59 -12.61 14.54
N LEU A 56 21.66 -11.30 14.66
CA LEU A 56 22.93 -10.58 14.78
C LEU A 56 23.42 -10.65 16.23
N ARG A 57 24.73 -10.83 16.43
CA ARG A 57 25.34 -10.89 17.78
C ARG A 57 25.80 -9.50 18.23
N SER A 58 26.06 -8.61 17.27
CA SER A 58 26.41 -7.22 17.51
C SER A 58 26.00 -6.34 16.33
N LEU A 59 26.01 -5.02 16.54
CA LEU A 59 25.78 -4.04 15.47
C LEU A 59 26.81 -4.15 14.33
N LYS A 60 28.02 -4.66 14.59
CA LYS A 60 29.03 -4.90 13.56
C LYS A 60 28.58 -5.94 12.52
N ASP A 61 27.68 -6.85 12.89
CA ASP A 61 27.18 -7.91 12.00
C ASP A 61 26.08 -7.41 11.04
N LEU A 62 25.63 -6.15 11.22
CA LEU A 62 24.60 -5.48 10.40
C LEU A 62 25.19 -4.77 9.18
N MET A 63 26.43 -4.30 9.28
CA MET A 63 27.11 -3.53 8.23
C MET A 63 27.80 -4.41 7.19
#